data_AF-A0A1V6JDW5-F1
#
_entry.id   AF-A0A1V6JDW5-F1
#
_cell.length_a   1.000
_cell.length_b   1.000
_cell.length_c   1.000
_cell.angle_alpha   90.00
_cell.angle_beta   90.00
_cell.angle_gamma   90.00
#
_symmetry.space_group_name_H-M   'P 1'
#
loop_
_entity.id
_entity.type
_entity.pdbx_description
1 polymer ?
#
loop_
_entity_poly.entity_id
_entity_poly.type
_entity_poly.pdbx_seq_one_letter_code
_entity_poly.pdbx_strand_id
1 'polypeptide(L)'
;MCRSQEARVWSDPKVLQRLRNDFVIIALYVDDKTPIPENEWVISSYDGKVKKTIGKKYADFQISKFNVNAQPYYVILDTNGQPLIQPKAYDLNIDNFIQFLDAGKQAFYRKD
;
A
#
# COMPACT_ATOMS: atom_id res chain seq x y z
N MET A 1 12.19 3.42 8.41
CA MET A 1 11.53 4.06 7.25
C MET A 1 10.02 4.03 7.40
N CYS A 2 9.33 2.87 7.29
CA CYS A 2 7.85 2.80 7.46
C CYS A 2 7.36 3.38 8.80
N ARG A 3 7.89 2.89 9.93
CA ARG A 3 7.58 3.40 11.27
C ARG A 3 7.86 4.91 11.43
N SER A 4 8.88 5.41 10.73
CA SER A 4 9.27 6.83 10.77
C SER A 4 8.26 7.70 10.02
N GLN A 5 7.74 7.23 8.90
CA GLN A 5 6.70 7.93 8.15
C GLN A 5 5.36 7.88 8.88
N GLU A 6 4.99 6.73 9.46
CA GLU A 6 3.81 6.63 10.31
C GLU A 6 3.89 7.60 11.50
N ALA A 7 5.02 7.60 12.21
CA ALA A 7 5.18 8.42 13.41
C ALA A 7 5.32 9.93 13.16
N ARG A 8 5.62 10.37 11.93
CA ARG A 8 5.83 11.79 11.60
C ARG A 8 4.77 12.37 10.67
N VAL A 9 4.31 11.58 9.72
CA VAL A 9 3.35 12.00 8.69
C VAL A 9 1.96 11.52 9.04
N TRP A 10 1.79 10.22 9.34
CA TRP A 10 0.45 9.72 9.67
C TRP A 10 -0.07 10.28 10.97
N SER A 11 0.78 10.56 11.95
CA SER A 11 0.36 11.16 13.22
C SER A 11 -0.12 12.61 13.11
N ASP A 12 0.13 13.30 12.00
CA ASP A 12 -0.36 14.65 11.81
C ASP A 12 -1.91 14.65 11.80
N PRO A 13 -2.58 15.50 12.60
CA PRO A 13 -4.03 15.50 12.72
C PRO A 13 -4.76 15.66 11.38
N LYS A 14 -4.21 16.44 10.44
CA LYS A 14 -4.81 16.68 9.12
C LYS A 14 -4.73 15.44 8.23
N VAL A 15 -3.66 14.65 8.38
CA VAL A 15 -3.50 13.37 7.69
C VAL A 15 -4.41 12.32 8.31
N LEU A 16 -4.42 12.18 9.65
CA LEU A 16 -5.29 11.25 10.36
C LEU A 16 -6.77 11.45 10.01
N GLN A 17 -7.22 12.69 9.96
CA GLN A 17 -8.62 13.00 9.66
C GLN A 17 -9.02 12.50 8.27
N ARG A 18 -8.18 12.72 7.25
CA ARG A 18 -8.42 12.23 5.88
C ARG A 18 -8.41 10.71 5.84
N LEU A 19 -7.36 10.10 6.38
CA LEU A 19 -7.22 8.65 6.41
C LEU A 19 -8.41 7.95 7.09
N ARG A 20 -8.96 8.54 8.16
CA ARG A 20 -10.13 7.98 8.87
C ARG A 20 -11.45 8.20 8.16
N ASN A 21 -11.64 9.36 7.54
CA ASN A 21 -12.95 9.76 7.01
C ASN A 21 -13.14 9.38 5.55
N ASP A 22 -12.05 9.35 4.77
CA ASP A 22 -12.11 9.30 3.31
C ASP A 22 -11.53 8.01 2.71
N PHE A 23 -10.86 7.17 3.52
CA PHE A 23 -10.14 6.00 3.02
C PHE A 23 -10.42 4.73 3.82
N VAL A 24 -10.43 3.60 3.13
CA VAL A 24 -10.27 2.27 3.74
C VAL A 24 -8.81 1.88 3.63
N ILE A 25 -8.16 1.61 4.76
CA ILE A 25 -6.73 1.33 4.83
C ILE A 25 -6.50 -0.18 4.83
N ILE A 26 -5.66 -0.66 3.90
CA ILE A 26 -5.19 -2.04 3.85
C ILE A 26 -3.67 -2.04 4.06
N ALA A 27 -3.21 -2.69 5.12
CA ALA A 27 -1.79 -2.84 5.43
C ALA A 27 -1.28 -4.22 5.01
N LEU A 28 -0.34 -4.25 4.06
CA LEU A 28 0.30 -5.47 3.58
C LEU A 28 1.68 -5.65 4.23
N TYR A 29 1.73 -6.41 5.33
CA TYR A 29 2.97 -6.71 6.03
C TYR A 29 3.77 -7.79 5.31
N VAL A 30 4.85 -7.42 4.62
CA VAL A 30 5.66 -8.35 3.82
C VAL A 30 6.56 -9.28 4.65
N ASP A 31 6.78 -8.92 5.91
CA ASP A 31 7.61 -9.67 6.87
C ASP A 31 6.77 -10.60 7.75
N ASP A 32 5.45 -10.64 7.54
CA ASP A 32 4.55 -11.54 8.25
C ASP A 32 4.89 -13.02 7.97
N LYS A 33 5.19 -13.74 9.05
CA LYS A 33 5.62 -15.14 9.04
C LYS A 33 4.46 -16.13 9.19
N THR A 34 3.22 -15.67 9.30
CA THR A 34 2.04 -16.51 9.43
C THR A 34 1.95 -17.47 8.24
N PRO A 35 2.01 -18.79 8.47
CA PRO A 35 1.85 -19.78 7.40
C PRO A 35 0.45 -19.69 6.79
N ILE A 36 0.35 -19.93 5.48
CA ILE A 36 -0.93 -20.04 4.78
C ILE A 36 -1.17 -21.49 4.33
N PRO A 37 -2.44 -21.93 4.23
CA PRO A 37 -2.82 -23.23 3.69
C PRO A 37 -2.15 -23.53 2.33
N GLU A 38 -1.85 -24.80 2.05
CA GLU A 38 -1.14 -25.19 0.82
C GLU A 38 -1.89 -24.80 -0.46
N ASN A 39 -3.22 -24.84 -0.43
CA ASN A 39 -4.08 -24.42 -1.54
C ASN A 39 -4.04 -22.90 -1.80
N GLU A 40 -3.44 -22.12 -0.90
CA GLU A 40 -3.22 -20.68 -1.08
C GLU A 40 -1.78 -20.32 -1.43
N TRP A 41 -0.89 -21.31 -1.54
CA TRP A 41 0.50 -21.06 -1.92
C TRP A 41 0.58 -20.46 -3.32
N VAL A 42 1.45 -19.46 -3.46
CA VAL A 42 1.68 -18.78 -4.74
C VAL A 42 3.07 -19.15 -5.24
N ILE A 43 3.16 -19.55 -6.52
CA ILE A 43 4.44 -19.64 -7.22
C ILE A 43 4.71 -18.28 -7.85
N SER A 44 5.77 -17.63 -7.40
CA SER A 44 6.14 -16.31 -7.91
C SER A 44 6.51 -16.36 -9.38
N SER A 45 5.89 -15.53 -10.20
CA SER A 45 6.33 -15.30 -11.58
C SER A 45 7.65 -14.53 -11.65
N TYR A 46 8.04 -13.85 -10.57
CA TYR A 46 9.26 -13.06 -10.49
C TYR A 46 10.50 -13.91 -10.19
N ASP A 47 10.44 -14.82 -9.21
CA ASP A 47 11.60 -15.62 -8.79
C ASP A 47 11.41 -17.15 -8.85
N GLY A 48 10.23 -17.63 -9.28
CA GLY A 48 9.89 -19.05 -9.38
C GLY A 48 9.72 -19.75 -8.03
N LYS A 49 9.83 -19.04 -6.89
CA LYS A 49 9.76 -19.66 -5.56
C LYS A 49 8.33 -19.72 -5.04
N VAL A 50 8.04 -20.79 -4.30
CA VAL A 50 6.78 -20.96 -3.59
C VAL A 50 6.73 -20.06 -2.35
N LYS A 51 5.68 -19.24 -2.25
CA LYS A 51 5.38 -18.36 -1.11
C LYS A 51 4.40 -19.07 -0.18
N LYS A 52 4.88 -19.39 1.03
CA LYS A 52 4.15 -20.20 2.03
C LYS A 52 3.66 -19.42 3.25
N THR A 53 3.96 -18.11 3.31
CA THR A 53 3.51 -17.22 4.39
C THR A 53 2.79 -16.01 3.81
N ILE A 54 1.94 -15.37 4.62
CA ILE A 54 1.21 -14.15 4.25
C ILE A 54 2.18 -13.09 3.73
N GLY A 55 3.25 -12.79 4.46
CA GLY A 55 4.17 -11.72 4.07
C GLY A 55 4.90 -12.00 2.77
N LYS A 56 5.30 -13.26 2.53
CA LYS A 56 5.92 -13.66 1.25
C LYS A 56 4.94 -13.55 0.08
N LYS A 57 3.65 -13.85 0.29
CA LYS A 57 2.58 -13.67 -0.70
C LYS A 57 2.37 -12.20 -1.02
N TYR A 58 2.38 -11.33 -0.01
CA TYR A 58 2.26 -9.88 -0.21
C TYR A 58 3.49 -9.24 -0.85
N ALA A 59 4.69 -9.68 -0.51
CA ALA A 59 5.92 -9.24 -1.19
C ALA A 59 5.87 -9.59 -2.68
N ASP A 60 5.44 -10.80 -3.02
CA ASP A 60 5.25 -11.23 -4.41
C ASP A 60 4.17 -10.43 -5.13
N PHE A 61 3.05 -10.14 -4.45
CA PHE A 61 1.99 -9.29 -4.98
C PHE A 61 2.49 -7.87 -5.29
N GLN A 62 3.28 -7.25 -4.41
CA GLN A 62 3.85 -5.93 -4.64
C GLN A 62 4.76 -5.89 -5.87
N ILE A 63 5.61 -6.90 -6.03
CA ILE A 63 6.54 -7.00 -7.17
C ILE A 63 5.76 -7.28 -8.46
N SER A 64 4.89 -8.29 -8.47
CA SER A 64 4.16 -8.67 -9.68
C SER A 64 3.16 -7.63 -10.15
N LYS A 65 2.52 -6.89 -9.24
CA LYS A 65 1.48 -5.91 -9.57
C LYS A 65 2.02 -4.50 -9.80
N PHE A 66 3.01 -4.09 -9.03
CA PHE A 66 3.49 -2.70 -9.03
C PHE A 66 4.97 -2.56 -9.41
N ASN A 67 5.67 -3.67 -9.68
CA ASN A 67 7.11 -3.70 -9.95
C ASN A 67 7.94 -2.99 -8.87
N VAL A 68 7.52 -3.13 -7.61
CA VAL A 68 8.15 -2.48 -6.45
C VAL A 68 8.52 -3.52 -5.41
N ASN A 69 9.74 -3.37 -4.86
CA ASN A 69 10.27 -4.20 -3.77
C ASN A 69 10.64 -3.39 -2.51
N ALA A 70 10.43 -2.07 -2.53
CA ALA A 70 10.77 -1.16 -1.45
C ALA A 70 9.54 -0.75 -0.63
N GLN A 71 9.75 -0.51 0.67
CA GLN A 71 8.73 0.01 1.59
C GLN A 71 9.27 1.23 2.35
N PRO A 72 8.40 2.18 2.75
CA PRO A 72 6.95 2.20 2.55
C PRO A 72 6.56 2.54 1.11
N TYR A 73 5.42 2.01 0.69
CA TYR A 73 4.83 2.25 -0.63
C TYR A 73 3.31 2.32 -0.52
N TYR A 74 2.75 3.46 -0.90
CA TYR A 74 1.32 3.77 -0.77
C TYR A 74 0.70 3.88 -2.15
N VAL A 75 -0.39 3.13 -2.36
CA VAL A 75 -1.17 3.13 -3.60
C VAL A 75 -2.61 3.42 -3.24
N ILE A 76 -3.23 4.39 -3.92
CA ILE A 76 -4.68 4.65 -3.81
C ILE A 76 -5.36 3.98 -5.00
N LEU A 77 -6.31 3.10 -4.72
CA LEU A 77 -7.03 2.30 -5.71
C LEU A 77 -8.51 2.70 -5.75
N ASP A 78 -9.16 2.51 -6.89
CA ASP A 78 -10.62 2.49 -6.98
C ASP A 78 -11.21 1.15 -6.51
N THR A 79 -12.54 1.03 -6.52
CA THR A 79 -13.27 -0.19 -6.12
C THR A 79 -13.01 -1.39 -7.03
N ASN A 80 -12.41 -1.18 -8.21
CA ASN A 80 -12.00 -2.23 -9.14
C ASN A 80 -10.50 -2.58 -9.00
N GLY A 81 -9.83 -2.03 -7.98
CA GLY A 81 -8.41 -2.28 -7.71
C GLY A 81 -7.45 -1.61 -8.69
N GLN A 82 -7.90 -0.59 -9.43
CA GLN A 82 -7.05 0.16 -10.35
C GLN A 82 -6.45 1.39 -9.67
N PRO A 83 -5.15 1.68 -9.85
CA PRO A 83 -4.54 2.90 -9.34
C PRO A 83 -5.23 4.15 -9.88
N LEU A 84 -5.55 5.07 -8.97
CA LEU A 84 -6.19 6.35 -9.32
C LEU A 84 -5.18 7.45 -9.65
N ILE A 85 -4.03 7.42 -8.98
CA ILE A 85 -2.95 8.38 -9.14
C ILE A 85 -1.59 7.67 -9.02
N GLN A 86 -0.51 8.41 -9.28
CA GLN A 86 0.84 7.91 -9.08
C GLN A 86 1.06 7.50 -7.62
N PRO A 87 1.59 6.28 -7.36
CA PRO A 87 1.93 5.84 -6.01
C PRO A 87 2.94 6.74 -5.32
N LYS A 88 2.93 6.71 -3.98
CA LYS A 88 3.86 7.48 -3.16
C LYS A 88 4.78 6.54 -2.38
N ALA A 89 6.09 6.76 -2.50
CA ALA A 89 7.10 6.09 -1.70
C ALA A 89 7.38 6.89 -0.41
N TYR A 90 8.54 6.68 0.19
CA TYR A 90 8.92 7.39 1.41
C TYR A 90 9.10 8.89 1.21
N ASP A 91 8.41 9.66 2.04
CA ASP A 91 8.45 11.11 2.06
C ASP A 91 7.99 11.57 3.45
N LEU A 92 8.80 12.37 4.13
CA LEU A 92 8.49 12.90 5.45
C LEU A 92 7.77 14.25 5.42
N ASN A 93 7.53 14.81 4.23
CA ASN A 93 6.79 16.05 4.09
C ASN A 93 5.28 15.78 4.22
N ILE A 94 4.68 16.37 5.25
CA ILE A 94 3.26 16.22 5.59
C ILE A 94 2.37 16.75 4.46
N ASP A 95 2.66 17.94 3.93
CA ASP A 95 1.86 18.56 2.88
C ASP A 95 1.89 17.74 1.59
N ASN A 96 3.03 17.15 1.24
CA ASN A 96 3.12 16.26 0.09
C ASN A 96 2.26 15.00 0.25
N PHE A 97 2.06 14.51 1.49
CA PHE A 97 1.18 13.37 1.76
C PHE A 97 -0.29 13.78 1.76
N ILE A 98 -0.62 14.97 2.29
CA ILE A 98 -1.96 15.56 2.20
C ILE A 98 -2.38 15.72 0.74
N GLN A 99 -1.52 16.30 -0.10
CA GLN A 99 -1.79 16.47 -1.54
C GLN A 99 -2.02 15.13 -2.24
N PHE A 100 -1.26 14.09 -1.87
CA PHE A 100 -1.46 12.74 -2.39
C PHE A 100 -2.84 12.18 -2.03
N LEU A 101 -3.27 12.31 -0.77
CA LEU A 101 -4.60 11.89 -0.33
C LEU A 101 -5.70 12.68 -1.05
N ASP A 102 -5.60 14.02 -1.07
CA ASP A 102 -6.61 14.89 -1.66
C ASP A 102 -6.74 14.65 -3.18
N ALA A 103 -5.62 14.44 -3.88
CA ALA A 103 -5.62 14.07 -5.29
C ALA A 103 -6.28 12.71 -5.55
N GLY A 104 -6.00 11.72 -4.70
CA GLY A 104 -6.61 10.39 -4.80
C GLY A 104 -8.12 10.42 -4.61
N LYS A 105 -8.58 11.15 -3.57
CA LYS A 105 -10.01 11.38 -3.32
C LYS A 105 -10.68 12.09 -4.50
N GLN A 106 -10.06 13.15 -5.03
CA GLN A 106 -10.61 13.88 -6.17
C GLN A 106 -10.63 13.02 -7.45
N ALA A 107 -9.65 12.14 -7.66
CA ALA A 107 -9.63 11.22 -8.79
C ALA A 107 -10.75 10.17 -8.68
N PHE A 108 -11.05 9.68 -7.47
CA PHE A 108 -12.14 8.75 -7.20
C PHE A 108 -13.48 9.33 -7.65
N TYR A 109 -13.84 10.54 -7.18
CA TYR A 109 -15.12 11.19 -7.52
C TYR A 109 -15.20 11.74 -8.95
N ARG A 110 -14.10 11.79 -9.70
CA ARG A 110 -14.10 12.16 -11.12
C ARG A 110 -14.37 10.98 -12.04
N LYS A 111 -14.29 9.75 -11.52
CA LYS A 111 -14.48 8.51 -12.28
C LYS A 111 -15.94 8.04 -12.33
N ASP A 112 -16.86 8.83 -11.78
CA ASP A 112 -18.31 8.58 -11.76
C ASP A 112 -19.05 9.39 -12.83
#